data_AF-A0A368GFP1-F1
#
_entry.id   AF-A0A368GFP1-F1
#
_cell.length_a   1.000
_cell.length_b   1.000
_cell.length_c   1.000
_cell.angle_alpha   90.00
_cell.angle_beta   90.00
_cell.angle_gamma   90.00
#
_symmetry.space_group_name_H-M   'P 1'
#
loop_
_entity.id
_entity.type
_entity.pdbx_description
1 polymer ?
#
loop_
_entity_poly.entity_id
_entity_poly.type
_entity_poly.pdbx_seq_one_letter_code
_entity_poly.pdbx_strand_id
1 'polypeptide(L)'
;MTSNHFGIAEGFLGSDTMRLASDAADMIVIPNTDIGQTMQIPASVTSVDGVDGVLGLAFSSVSSDHVMNPVERAINQGDIKDSLFSIWLEELWQTSDNGTAGVIYYGGYDLVHCHNNHAFVQLSAAGLYQFTIANFYVNGQQASKRIQVGAKSAE
;
A
#
# COMPACT_ATOMS: atom_id res chain seq x y z
N MET A 1 13.65 -10.63 -0.99
CA MET A 1 12.21 -10.65 -1.34
C MET A 1 11.63 -12.05 -1.11
N THR A 2 10.79 -12.29 -0.10
CA THR A 2 9.98 -13.53 -0.04
C THR A 2 8.62 -13.32 0.61
N SER A 3 7.58 -13.15 -0.21
CA SER A 3 6.21 -13.56 0.14
C SER A 3 5.92 -14.86 -0.62
N ASN A 4 5.79 -15.98 0.09
CA ASN A 4 5.55 -17.29 -0.54
C ASN A 4 4.14 -17.45 -1.14
N HIS A 5 3.34 -16.38 -1.20
CA HIS A 5 1.95 -16.43 -1.66
C HIS A 5 1.81 -16.12 -3.14
N PHE A 6 2.57 -15.16 -3.66
CA PHE A 6 2.59 -14.81 -5.08
C PHE A 6 3.66 -15.60 -5.86
N GLY A 7 4.57 -16.26 -5.16
CA GLY A 7 5.76 -16.90 -5.72
C GLY A 7 7.02 -16.13 -5.32
N ILE A 8 8.18 -16.69 -5.63
CA ILE A 8 9.46 -16.11 -5.26
C ILE A 8 9.90 -15.17 -6.37
N ALA A 9 10.13 -13.90 -6.03
CA ALA A 9 10.82 -12.97 -6.89
C ALA A 9 12.31 -12.97 -6.51
N GLU A 10 13.18 -13.14 -7.51
CA GLU A 10 14.64 -13.15 -7.33
C GLU A 10 15.26 -11.96 -8.06
N GLY A 11 16.29 -11.37 -7.46
CA GLY A 11 16.87 -10.15 -7.99
C GLY A 11 17.98 -9.61 -7.11
N PHE A 12 18.32 -8.34 -7.34
CA PHE A 12 19.31 -7.59 -6.57
C PHE A 12 18.79 -6.18 -6.26
N LEU A 13 19.40 -5.50 -5.31
CA LEU A 13 19.05 -4.12 -4.98
C LEU A 13 19.79 -3.14 -5.90
N GLY A 14 19.08 -2.12 -6.37
CA GLY A 14 19.69 -0.89 -6.88
C GLY A 14 19.17 0.31 -6.12
N SER A 15 19.88 1.43 -6.19
CA SER A 15 19.48 2.70 -5.61
C SER A 15 19.32 3.74 -6.71
N ASP A 16 18.19 4.43 -6.73
CA ASP A 16 17.92 5.52 -7.66
C ASP A 16 16.99 6.56 -7.03
N THR A 17 16.60 7.58 -7.80
CA THR A 17 15.57 8.54 -7.42
C THR A 17 14.20 8.02 -7.84
N MET A 18 13.33 7.77 -6.87
CA MET A 18 11.94 7.39 -7.13
C MET A 18 11.06 8.63 -7.25
N ARG A 19 10.04 8.56 -8.10
CA ARG A 19 9.00 9.58 -8.21
C ARG A 19 7.64 8.93 -8.00
N LEU A 20 6.81 9.53 -7.16
CA LEU A 20 5.41 9.14 -6.97
C LEU A 20 4.51 10.21 -7.61
N ALA A 21 3.50 9.76 -8.35
CA ALA A 21 2.65 10.54 -9.28
C ALA A 21 3.29 10.85 -10.64
N SER A 22 2.46 11.02 -11.67
CA SER A 22 2.83 11.24 -13.07
C SER A 22 2.90 12.71 -13.48
N ASP A 23 2.38 13.62 -12.64
CA ASP A 23 2.07 15.00 -13.01
C ASP A 23 2.97 15.97 -12.24
N ALA A 24 3.62 16.90 -12.95
CA ALA A 24 4.86 17.54 -12.51
C ALA A 24 4.74 18.63 -11.42
N ALA A 25 3.55 18.90 -10.86
CA ALA A 25 3.36 19.99 -9.90
C ALA A 25 3.44 19.55 -8.43
N ASP A 26 2.94 18.36 -8.12
CA ASP A 26 2.81 17.79 -6.77
C ASP A 26 3.47 16.41 -6.63
N MET A 27 4.27 16.02 -7.64
CA MET A 27 5.08 14.81 -7.63
C MET A 27 6.05 14.78 -6.45
N ILE A 28 6.04 13.66 -5.72
CA ILE A 28 6.99 13.42 -4.62
C ILE A 28 8.26 12.83 -5.23
N VAL A 29 9.40 13.48 -5.00
CA VAL A 29 10.71 13.06 -5.52
C VAL A 29 11.55 12.54 -4.36
N ILE A 30 11.92 11.27 -4.41
CA ILE A 30 12.53 10.54 -3.29
C ILE A 30 13.92 10.05 -3.70
N PRO A 31 14.99 10.83 -3.44
CA PRO A 31 16.35 10.43 -3.76
C PRO A 31 16.86 9.31 -2.86
N ASN A 32 17.85 8.57 -3.37
CA ASN A 32 18.53 7.47 -2.67
C ASN A 32 17.58 6.35 -2.23
N THR A 33 16.60 6.02 -3.08
CA THR A 33 15.62 4.98 -2.81
C THR A 33 16.13 3.64 -3.30
N ASP A 34 16.28 2.68 -2.39
CA ASP A 34 16.63 1.31 -2.71
C ASP A 34 15.39 0.55 -3.25
N ILE A 35 15.55 -0.12 -4.39
CA ILE A 35 14.51 -0.86 -5.09
C ILE A 35 15.03 -2.24 -5.48
N GLY A 36 14.18 -3.26 -5.33
CA GLY A 36 14.47 -4.60 -5.83
C GLY A 36 14.30 -4.68 -7.35
N GLN A 37 15.39 -4.96 -8.06
CA GLN A 37 15.38 -5.23 -9.50
C GLN A 37 15.25 -6.74 -9.70
N THR A 38 14.10 -7.19 -10.19
CA THR A 38 13.78 -8.61 -10.35
C THR A 38 14.37 -9.16 -11.65
N MET A 39 15.14 -10.25 -11.55
CA MET A 39 15.55 -11.08 -12.69
C MET A 39 14.55 -12.20 -12.95
N GLN A 40 13.82 -12.62 -11.90
CA GLN A 40 12.71 -13.54 -11.99
C GLN A 40 11.56 -12.95 -11.20
N ILE A 41 10.39 -12.90 -11.83
CA ILE A 41 9.17 -12.42 -11.22
C ILE A 41 8.09 -13.51 -11.35
N PRO A 42 7.29 -13.75 -10.31
CA PRO A 42 6.27 -14.78 -10.38
C PRO A 42 5.17 -14.48 -11.41
N ALA A 43 4.62 -15.55 -11.99
CA ALA A 43 3.55 -15.46 -12.99
C ALA A 43 2.32 -14.67 -12.49
N SER A 44 2.02 -14.76 -11.19
CA SER A 44 0.90 -14.07 -10.54
C SER A 44 1.00 -12.54 -10.62
N VAL A 45 2.22 -11.99 -10.63
CA VAL A 45 2.42 -10.54 -10.77
C VAL A 45 2.35 -10.15 -12.23
N THR A 46 2.98 -10.93 -13.11
CA THR A 46 2.97 -10.66 -14.57
C THR A 46 1.62 -10.90 -15.23
N SER A 47 0.70 -11.63 -14.58
CA SER A 47 -0.65 -11.85 -15.08
C SER A 47 -1.60 -10.69 -14.81
N VAL A 48 -1.19 -9.72 -13.98
CA VAL A 48 -2.01 -8.53 -13.73
C VAL A 48 -1.77 -7.53 -14.85
N ASP A 49 -2.80 -7.33 -15.67
CA ASP A 49 -2.73 -6.40 -16.81
C ASP A 49 -2.38 -4.98 -16.35
N GLY A 50 -1.38 -4.38 -17.00
CA GLY A 50 -0.96 -3.00 -16.72
C GLY A 50 -0.08 -2.82 -15.47
N VAL A 51 0.41 -3.91 -14.88
CA VAL A 51 1.31 -3.86 -13.70
C VAL A 51 2.71 -4.36 -14.06
N ASP A 52 3.70 -3.50 -13.89
CA ASP A 52 5.12 -3.83 -14.14
C ASP A 52 5.87 -4.29 -12.87
N GLY A 53 5.29 -4.09 -11.68
CA GLY A 53 5.93 -4.39 -10.41
C GLY A 53 5.05 -4.09 -9.20
N VAL A 54 5.65 -4.19 -8.01
CA VAL A 54 4.94 -4.00 -6.73
C VAL A 54 5.62 -2.94 -5.88
N LEU A 55 4.86 -1.96 -5.41
CA LEU A 55 5.28 -1.02 -4.39
C LEU A 55 4.74 -1.46 -3.02
N GLY A 56 5.62 -1.93 -2.14
CA GLY A 56 5.26 -2.30 -0.77
C GLY A 56 5.02 -1.07 0.11
N LEU A 57 3.81 -0.96 0.69
CA LEU A 57 3.42 0.13 1.60
C LEU A 57 3.39 -0.25 3.09
N ALA A 58 3.70 -1.51 3.40
CA ALA A 58 3.79 -2.00 4.78
C ALA A 58 5.08 -1.51 5.47
N PHE A 59 5.17 -1.75 6.78
CA PHE A 59 6.31 -1.30 7.58
C PHE A 59 7.63 -1.94 7.10
N SER A 60 8.71 -1.17 7.07
CA SER A 60 10.03 -1.71 6.67
C SER A 60 10.57 -2.81 7.57
N SER A 61 9.99 -3.02 8.77
CA SER A 61 10.33 -4.14 9.66
C SER A 61 10.03 -5.52 9.07
N VAL A 62 9.18 -5.61 8.04
CA VAL A 62 8.90 -6.86 7.31
C VAL A 62 9.53 -6.90 5.92
N SER A 63 10.40 -5.93 5.61
CA SER A 63 11.22 -5.90 4.39
C SER A 63 12.23 -7.05 4.41
N SER A 64 12.40 -7.75 3.28
CA SER A 64 13.27 -8.93 3.22
C SER A 64 14.74 -8.64 3.50
N ASP A 65 15.18 -7.40 3.26
CA ASP A 65 16.56 -6.96 3.46
C ASP A 65 16.64 -5.79 4.44
N HIS A 66 15.57 -5.55 5.22
CA HIS A 66 15.43 -4.38 6.11
C HIS A 66 15.62 -3.04 5.38
N VAL A 67 15.37 -3.04 4.07
CA VAL A 67 15.39 -1.86 3.23
C VAL A 67 14.21 -0.98 3.59
N MET A 68 14.50 0.31 3.78
CA MET A 68 13.49 1.35 4.03
C MET A 68 12.62 1.54 2.79
N ASN A 69 11.31 1.36 2.93
CA ASN A 69 10.40 1.55 1.81
C ASN A 69 10.36 3.03 1.36
N PRO A 70 9.97 3.31 0.10
CA PRO A 70 10.04 4.66 -0.44
C PRO A 70 9.18 5.68 0.31
N VAL A 71 8.01 5.28 0.80
CA VAL A 71 7.08 6.17 1.51
C VAL A 71 7.65 6.56 2.88
N GLU A 72 8.17 5.59 3.65
CA GLU A 72 8.88 5.87 4.90
C GLU A 72 10.09 6.79 4.67
N ARG A 73 10.84 6.58 3.59
CA ARG A 73 11.96 7.45 3.21
C ARG A 73 11.50 8.88 2.94
N ALA A 74 10.45 9.06 2.14
CA ALA A 74 9.90 10.38 1.82
C ALA A 74 9.37 11.11 3.07
N ILE A 75 8.75 10.37 4.01
CA ILE A 75 8.35 10.92 5.32
C ILE A 75 9.59 11.38 6.11
N ASN A 76 10.63 10.55 6.19
CA ASN A 76 11.86 10.87 6.91
C ASN A 76 12.64 12.04 6.31
N GLN A 77 12.56 12.21 4.98
CA GLN A 77 13.18 13.32 4.25
C GLN A 77 12.34 14.61 4.32
N GLY A 78 11.07 14.50 4.71
CA GLY A 78 10.14 15.63 4.82
C GLY A 78 9.39 15.96 3.53
N ASP A 79 9.54 15.14 2.49
CA ASP A 79 8.81 15.28 1.22
C ASP A 79 7.32 14.92 1.36
N ILE A 80 7.02 14.02 2.32
CA ILE A 80 5.65 13.75 2.79
C ILE A 80 5.50 14.31 4.21
N LYS A 81 4.58 15.26 4.37
CA LYS A 81 4.43 16.01 5.62
C LYS A 81 3.91 15.17 6.79
N ASP A 82 2.84 14.42 6.56
CA ASP A 82 2.18 13.61 7.59
C ASP A 82 2.46 12.13 7.34
N SER A 83 2.73 11.36 8.39
CA SER A 83 3.01 9.92 8.31
C SER A 83 1.72 9.10 8.10
N LEU A 84 1.03 9.36 7.00
CA LEU A 84 -0.27 8.81 6.63
C LEU A 84 -0.39 8.79 5.10
N PHE A 85 -1.07 7.78 4.58
CA PHE A 85 -1.62 7.82 3.22
C PHE A 85 -3.06 7.30 3.26
N SER A 86 -3.89 7.73 2.31
CA SER A 86 -5.23 7.19 2.08
C SER A 86 -5.33 6.58 0.70
N ILE A 87 -6.09 5.49 0.60
CA ILE A 87 -6.36 4.82 -0.67
C ILE A 87 -7.87 4.87 -0.89
N TRP A 88 -8.28 5.44 -2.02
CA TRP A 88 -9.61 5.30 -2.55
C TRP A 88 -9.55 4.38 -3.77
N LEU A 89 -10.48 3.43 -3.84
CA LEU A 89 -10.64 2.51 -4.96
C LEU A 89 -12.07 2.67 -5.45
N GLU A 90 -12.26 2.89 -6.76
CA GLU A 90 -13.60 2.96 -7.33
C GLU A 90 -14.25 1.56 -7.27
N GLU A 91 -15.55 1.52 -6.93
CA GLU A 91 -16.29 0.26 -6.93
C GLU A 91 -16.46 -0.22 -8.38
N LEU A 92 -16.22 -1.52 -8.61
CA LEU A 92 -16.43 -2.12 -9.93
C LEU A 92 -17.85 -1.80 -10.42
N TRP A 93 -17.96 -1.37 -11.69
CA TRP A 93 -19.21 -1.00 -12.37
C TRP A 93 -19.80 0.36 -11.98
N GLN A 94 -19.12 1.15 -11.14
CA GLN A 94 -19.34 2.58 -11.04
C GLN A 94 -18.34 3.29 -11.96
N THR A 95 -18.82 4.25 -12.76
CA THR A 95 -17.96 5.08 -13.61
C THR A 95 -18.34 6.53 -13.34
N SER A 96 -18.01 6.99 -12.13
CA SER A 96 -18.48 8.27 -11.61
C SER A 96 -17.40 9.34 -11.58
N ASP A 97 -16.12 8.96 -11.49
CA ASP A 97 -15.01 9.91 -11.40
C ASP A 97 -14.20 10.04 -12.70
N ASN A 98 -14.85 10.44 -13.79
CA ASN A 98 -14.20 10.89 -15.03
C ASN A 98 -13.10 9.95 -15.60
N GLY A 99 -13.15 8.66 -15.28
CA GLY A 99 -12.18 7.64 -15.73
C GLY A 99 -11.05 7.28 -14.75
N THR A 100 -11.02 7.84 -13.54
CA THR A 100 -10.06 7.46 -12.49
C THR A 100 -10.57 6.23 -11.72
N ALA A 101 -9.85 5.11 -11.79
CA ALA A 101 -10.24 3.87 -11.10
C ALA A 101 -9.86 3.82 -9.60
N GLY A 102 -9.10 4.81 -9.12
CA GLY A 102 -8.63 4.89 -7.75
C GLY A 102 -7.57 5.96 -7.56
N VAL A 103 -7.35 6.37 -6.31
CA VAL A 103 -6.39 7.40 -5.92
C VAL A 103 -5.62 6.93 -4.68
N ILE A 104 -4.30 7.08 -4.71
CA ILE A 104 -3.46 7.01 -3.51
C ILE A 104 -3.02 8.43 -3.17
N TYR A 105 -3.39 8.90 -1.99
CA TYR A 105 -3.02 10.22 -1.50
C TYR A 105 -1.98 10.08 -0.40
N TYR A 106 -0.80 10.65 -0.60
CA TYR A 106 0.31 10.62 0.36
C TYR A 106 0.33 11.88 1.22
N GLY A 107 0.52 11.73 2.52
CA GLY A 107 0.64 12.86 3.45
C GLY A 107 -0.69 13.43 3.93
N GLY A 108 -1.79 12.67 3.84
CA GLY A 108 -3.10 13.16 4.25
C GLY A 108 -4.25 12.24 3.86
N TYR A 109 -5.43 12.84 3.81
CA TYR A 109 -6.66 12.24 3.29
C TYR A 109 -7.02 12.87 1.96
N ASP A 110 -7.50 12.05 1.04
CA ASP A 110 -8.19 12.54 -0.14
C ASP A 110 -9.53 13.19 0.26
N LEU A 111 -9.59 14.53 0.21
CA LEU A 111 -10.79 15.29 0.59
C LEU A 111 -11.95 15.17 -0.41
N VAL A 112 -11.70 14.62 -1.60
CA VAL A 112 -12.73 14.38 -2.61
C VAL A 112 -13.47 13.08 -2.30
N HIS A 113 -12.72 12.03 -1.97
CA HIS A 113 -13.25 10.67 -1.85
C HIS A 113 -13.43 10.18 -0.40
N CYS A 114 -12.71 10.74 0.57
CA CYS A 114 -12.84 10.37 1.98
C CYS A 114 -13.96 11.16 2.65
N HIS A 115 -14.78 10.46 3.45
CA HIS A 115 -15.71 11.13 4.35
C HIS A 115 -14.93 11.82 5.49
N ASN A 116 -15.36 13.03 5.89
CA ASN A 116 -14.77 13.81 7.00
C ASN A 116 -14.63 13.08 8.36
N ASN A 117 -15.33 11.96 8.58
CA ASN A 117 -15.32 11.23 9.85
C ASN A 117 -14.51 9.96 9.72
N HIS A 118 -13.30 9.97 10.28
CA HIS A 118 -12.40 8.82 10.31
C HIS A 118 -12.45 8.10 11.66
N ALA A 119 -12.54 6.78 11.63
CA ALA A 119 -12.43 5.93 12.82
C ALA A 119 -11.07 5.23 12.83
N PHE A 120 -10.27 5.47 13.87
CA PHE A 120 -8.98 4.81 14.04
C PHE A 120 -9.08 3.64 15.00
N VAL A 121 -8.36 2.57 14.67
CA VAL A 121 -8.17 1.41 15.53
C VAL A 121 -6.68 1.21 15.74
N GLN A 122 -6.31 0.82 16.95
CA GLN A 122 -4.92 0.52 17.24
C GLN A 122 -4.50 -0.78 16.55
N LEU A 123 -3.29 -0.78 15.99
CA LEU A 123 -2.70 -2.00 15.43
C LEU A 123 -2.49 -3.04 16.53
N SER A 124 -2.78 -4.30 16.24
CA SER A 124 -2.52 -5.42 17.15
C SER A 124 -1.08 -5.93 17.07
N ALA A 125 -0.41 -5.70 15.93
CA ALA A 125 1.01 -5.95 15.72
C ALA A 125 1.55 -4.99 14.64
N ALA A 126 2.77 -4.51 14.83
CA ALA A 126 3.46 -3.66 13.85
C ALA A 126 4.28 -4.52 12.88
N GLY A 127 3.87 -4.53 11.61
CA GLY A 127 4.56 -5.22 10.52
C GLY A 127 3.71 -5.20 9.26
N LEU A 128 2.48 -5.71 9.38
CA LEU A 128 1.39 -5.42 8.45
C LEU A 128 0.45 -4.39 9.10
N TYR A 129 -0.46 -3.82 8.31
CA TYR A 129 -1.58 -3.04 8.84
C TYR A 129 -2.62 -3.97 9.48
N GLN A 130 -2.25 -4.57 10.63
CA GLN A 130 -3.03 -5.57 11.33
C GLN A 130 -3.77 -4.99 12.53
N PHE A 131 -5.07 -5.24 12.62
CA PHE A 131 -5.91 -4.80 13.74
C PHE A 131 -6.96 -5.86 14.11
N THR A 132 -7.58 -5.68 15.28
CA THR A 132 -8.60 -6.62 15.79
C THR A 132 -10.01 -6.09 15.50
N ILE A 133 -10.83 -6.89 14.81
CA ILE A 133 -12.27 -6.66 14.69
C ILE A 133 -12.97 -7.32 15.86
N ALA A 134 -13.75 -6.56 16.64
CA ALA A 134 -14.40 -7.07 17.84
C ALA A 134 -15.53 -8.08 17.53
N ASN A 135 -16.40 -7.74 16.58
CA ASN A 135 -17.56 -8.54 16.22
C ASN A 135 -17.73 -8.55 14.69
N PHE A 136 -18.13 -9.69 14.14
CA PHE A 136 -18.48 -9.85 12.73
C PHE A 136 -19.87 -10.46 12.62
N TYR A 137 -20.70 -9.92 11.74
CA TYR A 137 -22.11 -10.29 11.61
C TYR A 137 -22.44 -10.67 10.16
N VAL A 138 -23.27 -11.70 10.00
CA VAL A 138 -23.84 -12.12 8.71
C VAL A 138 -25.36 -12.20 8.90
N ASN A 139 -26.13 -11.49 8.07
CA ASN A 139 -27.59 -11.40 8.18
C ASN A 139 -28.07 -11.04 9.61
N GLY A 140 -27.36 -10.12 10.27
CA GLY A 140 -27.67 -9.67 11.64
C GLY A 140 -27.31 -10.67 12.75
N GLN A 141 -26.87 -11.88 12.41
CA GLN A 141 -26.40 -12.87 13.38
C GLN A 141 -24.90 -12.76 13.58
N GLN A 142 -24.46 -12.81 14.83
CA GLN A 142 -23.03 -12.78 15.14
C GLN A 142 -22.36 -14.05 14.63
N ALA A 143 -21.47 -13.90 13.66
CA ALA A 143 -20.70 -15.00 13.07
C ALA A 143 -19.39 -15.24 13.81
N SER A 144 -18.79 -14.21 14.43
CA SER A 144 -17.57 -14.36 15.23
C SER A 144 -17.38 -13.27 16.29
N LYS A 145 -16.55 -13.61 17.29
CA LYS A 145 -16.00 -12.71 18.30
C LYS A 145 -14.48 -12.68 18.14
N ARG A 146 -13.93 -11.48 17.90
CA ARG A 146 -12.48 -11.19 17.79
C ARG A 146 -11.78 -11.86 16.59
N ILE A 147 -11.75 -11.15 15.46
CA ILE A 147 -11.01 -11.56 14.25
C ILE A 147 -9.75 -10.69 14.11
N GLN A 148 -8.60 -11.30 13.81
CA GLN A 148 -7.43 -10.55 13.34
C GLN A 148 -7.56 -10.31 11.84
N VAL A 149 -7.46 -9.05 11.43
CA VAL A 149 -7.45 -8.67 10.02
C VAL A 149 -6.17 -7.92 9.74
N GLY A 150 -5.52 -8.23 8.62
CA GLY A 150 -4.41 -7.46 8.09
C GLY A 150 -4.77 -6.93 6.72
N ALA A 151 -4.60 -5.62 6.48
CA ALA A 151 -4.58 -5.11 5.12
C ALA A 151 -3.27 -5.55 4.47
N LYS A 152 -3.40 -6.45 3.50
CA LYS A 152 -2.37 -6.84 2.54
C LYS A 152 -2.84 -6.32 1.18
N SER A 153 -1.90 -5.89 0.33
CA SER A 153 -2.21 -5.60 -1.08
C SER A 153 -2.99 -6.79 -1.66
N ALA A 154 -4.15 -6.49 -2.26
CA ALA A 154 -5.17 -7.46 -2.62
C ALA A 154 -4.74 -8.42 -3.75
N GLU A 155 -5.43 -9.57 -3.77
CA GLU A 155 -5.33 -10.74 -4.64
C GLU A 155 -5.78 -10.50 -6.09
#